data_AF-L1JYG7-F1
#
_entry.id   AF-L1JYG7-F1
#
_cell.length_a   1.000
_cell.length_b   1.000
_cell.length_c   1.000
_cell.angle_alpha   90.00
_cell.angle_beta   90.00
_cell.angle_gamma   90.00
#
_symmetry.space_group_name_H-M   'P 1'
#
loop_
_entity.id
_entity.type
_entity.pdbx_description
1 polymer ?
#
loop_
_entity_poly.entity_id
_entity_poly.type
_entity_poly.pdbx_seq_one_letter_code
_entity_poly.pdbx_strand_id
1 'polypeptide(L)'
;MDFSDLILAVTGGVPAMNNLPVRSAYSIATQLKSIRSLWINDMKIQRRCTRTGFVGMFDRMMGKKMVGKDRDGNTYWEIWNPHGKFNPRREIRYAKPLEDVEFHEVIPEWRLWLRHIKKFPPTDEEIERGERERAETLRKAREIEAEDARLESLWELRNPDYQPSSSRKSGLDRLLEHHRSRHQPNAASGPGKGVRYVEEYDPFS
;
A
#
# COMPACT_ATOMS: atom_id res chain seq x y z
N MET A 1 -18.82 0.47 -34.05
CA MET A 1 -20.26 0.47 -34.38
C MET A 1 -20.91 1.38 -33.37
N ASP A 2 -21.45 2.50 -33.84
CA ASP A 2 -21.99 3.54 -32.98
C ASP A 2 -23.35 3.10 -32.42
N PHE A 3 -23.70 3.55 -31.22
CA PHE A 3 -24.95 3.18 -30.52
C PHE A 3 -26.18 3.59 -31.34
N SER A 4 -26.02 4.64 -32.16
CA SER A 4 -26.97 5.16 -33.14
C SER A 4 -27.38 4.12 -34.20
N ASP A 5 -26.43 3.30 -34.67
CA ASP A 5 -26.63 2.34 -35.76
C ASP A 5 -27.39 1.09 -35.29
N LEU A 6 -27.22 0.71 -34.02
CA LEU A 6 -27.91 -0.43 -33.41
C LEU A 6 -29.39 -0.12 -33.12
N ILE A 7 -29.69 1.12 -32.76
CA ILE A 7 -31.07 1.58 -32.53
C ILE A 7 -31.86 1.58 -33.84
N LEU A 8 -31.26 2.06 -34.94
CA LEU A 8 -31.91 2.06 -36.26
C LEU A 8 -32.16 0.65 -36.82
N ALA A 9 -31.33 -0.33 -36.48
CA ALA A 9 -31.50 -1.71 -36.94
C ALA A 9 -32.61 -2.48 -36.18
N VAL A 10 -32.89 -2.10 -34.93
CA VAL A 10 -33.92 -2.74 -34.09
C VAL A 10 -35.28 -2.08 -34.24
N THR A 11 -35.33 -0.76 -34.48
CA THR A 11 -36.59 -0.06 -34.77
C THR A 11 -36.81 0.03 -36.27
N GLY A 12 -37.08 -1.12 -36.90
CA GLY A 12 -37.62 -1.15 -38.27
C GLY A 12 -38.76 -0.13 -38.38
N GLY A 13 -38.62 0.80 -39.33
CA GLY A 13 -39.35 2.07 -39.42
C GLY A 13 -40.76 2.07 -38.83
N VAL A 14 -40.96 2.90 -37.80
CA VAL A 14 -42.26 3.05 -37.14
C VAL A 14 -43.04 4.18 -37.82
N PRO A 15 -44.21 3.91 -38.43
CA PRO A 15 -45.10 4.97 -38.88
C PRO A 15 -45.74 5.66 -37.66
N ALA A 16 -45.97 6.97 -37.80
CA ALA A 16 -46.65 7.79 -36.81
C ALA A 16 -48.01 7.17 -36.42
N MET A 17 -48.11 6.69 -35.18
CA MET A 17 -49.33 6.14 -34.60
C MET A 17 -49.49 6.72 -33.18
N ASN A 18 -50.30 7.76 -33.11
CA ASN A 18 -50.84 8.30 -31.86
C ASN A 18 -51.79 7.26 -31.27
N ASN A 19 -51.59 6.93 -29.98
CA ASN A 19 -52.37 6.03 -29.10
C ASN A 19 -51.75 4.66 -28.85
N LEU A 20 -50.96 4.57 -27.78
CA LEU A 20 -50.76 3.34 -27.02
C LEU A 20 -51.08 3.56 -25.53
N PRO A 21 -51.76 2.61 -24.87
CA PRO A 21 -52.16 2.73 -23.47
C PRO A 21 -50.96 2.65 -22.51
N VAL A 22 -50.98 3.54 -21.51
CA VAL A 22 -49.93 3.87 -20.52
C VAL A 22 -49.35 2.67 -19.75
N ARG A 23 -50.02 1.49 -19.77
CA ARG A 23 -49.57 0.31 -19.02
C ARG A 23 -48.47 -0.51 -19.69
N SER A 24 -48.14 -0.28 -20.97
CA SER A 24 -47.04 -0.99 -21.67
C SER A 24 -45.69 -0.25 -21.64
N ALA A 25 -45.63 0.97 -21.11
CA ALA A 25 -44.37 1.72 -21.01
C ALA A 25 -43.48 1.24 -19.85
N TYR A 26 -44.09 0.66 -18.80
CA TYR A 26 -43.39 0.26 -17.59
C TYR A 26 -42.61 -1.07 -17.70
N SER A 27 -42.95 -1.94 -18.67
CA SER A 27 -42.24 -3.19 -18.93
C SER A 27 -40.96 -2.98 -19.75
N ILE A 28 -41.00 -2.08 -20.73
CA ILE A 28 -39.82 -1.73 -21.54
C ILE A 28 -38.80 -0.92 -20.71
N ALA A 29 -39.29 -0.02 -19.85
CA ALA A 29 -38.44 0.77 -18.95
C ALA A 29 -37.69 -0.08 -17.89
N THR A 30 -38.23 -1.24 -17.50
CA THR A 30 -37.54 -2.17 -16.59
C THR A 30 -36.52 -3.04 -17.33
N GLN A 31 -36.80 -3.46 -18.57
CA GLN A 31 -35.82 -4.16 -19.42
C GLN A 31 -34.59 -3.29 -19.73
N LEU A 32 -34.77 -2.01 -20.01
CA LEU A 32 -33.66 -1.09 -20.31
C LEU A 32 -32.78 -0.76 -19.08
N LYS A 33 -33.34 -0.77 -17.86
CA LYS A 33 -32.56 -0.59 -16.63
C LYS A 33 -31.68 -1.81 -16.31
N SER A 34 -32.17 -3.02 -16.60
CA SER A 34 -31.39 -4.27 -16.44
C SER A 34 -30.19 -4.30 -17.40
N ILE A 35 -30.39 -3.94 -18.67
CA ILE A 35 -29.33 -3.89 -19.70
C ILE A 35 -28.27 -2.82 -19.36
N ARG A 36 -28.68 -1.64 -18.86
CA ARG A 36 -27.74 -0.59 -18.44
C ARG A 36 -26.92 -0.99 -17.20
N SER A 37 -27.48 -1.78 -16.30
CA SER A 37 -26.77 -2.28 -15.10
C SER A 37 -25.71 -3.34 -15.44
N LEU A 38 -25.96 -4.15 -16.46
CA LEU A 38 -24.98 -5.11 -16.98
C LEU A 38 -23.85 -4.41 -17.75
N TRP A 39 -24.14 -3.31 -18.46
CA TRP A 39 -23.11 -2.56 -19.19
C TRP A 39 -22.19 -1.71 -18.30
N ILE A 40 -22.69 -1.18 -17.17
CA ILE A 40 -21.86 -0.41 -16.22
C ILE A 40 -20.92 -1.31 -15.41
N ASN A 41 -21.32 -2.56 -15.14
CA ASN A 41 -20.48 -3.52 -14.44
C ASN A 41 -19.42 -4.14 -15.36
N ASP A 42 -19.74 -4.35 -16.64
CA ASP A 42 -18.78 -4.92 -17.61
C ASP A 42 -17.73 -3.88 -18.08
N MET A 43 -18.08 -2.58 -18.11
CA MET A 43 -17.11 -1.52 -18.41
C MET A 43 -16.07 -1.25 -17.30
N LYS A 44 -16.27 -1.76 -16.08
CA LYS A 44 -15.24 -1.73 -15.01
C LYS A 44 -14.31 -2.94 -15.06
N ILE A 45 -14.66 -3.97 -15.81
CA ILE A 45 -13.89 -5.22 -15.91
C ILE A 45 -13.06 -5.28 -17.21
N GLN A 46 -13.15 -4.26 -18.09
CA GLN A 46 -12.34 -4.14 -19.31
C GLN A 46 -11.36 -2.95 -19.34
N ARG A 47 -10.70 -2.63 -18.21
CA ARG A 47 -9.44 -1.84 -18.20
C ARG A 47 -8.23 -2.67 -17.80
N ARG A 48 -8.28 -3.99 -18.05
CA ARG A 48 -7.17 -4.93 -17.87
C ARG A 48 -6.80 -5.58 -19.20
N CYS A 49 -6.51 -4.80 -20.24
CA CYS A 49 -5.67 -5.25 -21.33
C CYS A 49 -5.20 -4.04 -22.14
N THR A 50 -4.01 -4.13 -22.73
CA THR A 50 -3.33 -3.14 -23.60
C THR A 50 -2.80 -1.85 -22.94
N ARG A 51 -1.78 -1.99 -22.07
CA ARG A 51 -0.76 -0.92 -21.89
C ARG A 51 0.65 -1.52 -21.75
N THR A 52 0.97 -2.51 -22.58
CA THR A 52 2.22 -3.30 -22.45
C THR A 52 3.15 -3.20 -23.66
N GLY A 53 2.88 -2.31 -24.64
CA GLY A 53 3.74 -2.14 -25.82
C GLY A 53 4.83 -1.08 -25.66
N PHE A 54 4.47 0.12 -25.19
CA PHE A 54 5.38 1.28 -25.22
C PHE A 54 6.28 1.38 -23.98
N VAL A 55 5.80 0.98 -22.81
CA VAL A 55 6.54 1.08 -21.54
C VAL A 55 7.77 0.16 -21.52
N GLY A 56 7.65 -1.05 -22.08
CA GLY A 56 8.75 -2.02 -22.09
C GLY A 56 9.93 -1.60 -22.98
N MET A 57 9.67 -0.89 -24.08
CA MET A 57 10.73 -0.41 -24.98
C MET A 57 11.52 0.75 -24.37
N PHE A 58 10.85 1.69 -23.71
CA PHE A 58 11.51 2.79 -22.97
C PHE A 58 12.30 2.27 -21.77
N ASP A 59 11.77 1.31 -21.02
CA ASP A 59 12.48 0.70 -19.89
C ASP A 59 13.82 0.07 -20.36
N ARG A 60 13.81 -0.63 -21.50
CA ARG A 60 15.03 -1.22 -22.09
C ARG A 60 16.01 -0.17 -22.62
N MET A 61 15.50 0.90 -23.24
CA MET A 61 16.32 2.02 -23.73
C MET A 61 16.99 2.79 -22.57
N MET A 62 16.32 2.89 -21.42
CA MET A 62 16.83 3.56 -20.21
C MET A 62 17.72 2.66 -19.34
N GLY A 63 18.11 1.48 -19.83
CA GLY A 63 18.94 0.53 -19.06
C GLY A 63 18.24 -0.03 -17.82
N LYS A 64 16.90 -0.01 -17.77
CA LYS A 64 16.13 -0.65 -16.70
C LYS A 64 16.00 -2.14 -16.98
N LYS A 65 16.45 -2.96 -16.04
CA LYS A 65 16.35 -4.42 -16.05
C LYS A 65 15.38 -4.87 -14.96
N MET A 66 14.38 -5.66 -15.34
CA MET A 66 13.55 -6.37 -14.35
C MET A 66 14.40 -7.47 -13.70
N VAL A 67 14.48 -7.45 -12.37
CA VAL A 67 15.29 -8.39 -11.59
C VAL A 67 14.42 -9.53 -11.07
N GLY A 68 13.24 -9.23 -10.55
CA GLY A 68 12.34 -10.23 -10.00
C GLY A 68 10.97 -9.68 -9.65
N LYS A 69 10.11 -10.59 -9.18
CA LYS A 69 8.74 -10.32 -8.77
C LYS A 69 8.47 -11.08 -7.48
N ASP A 70 7.82 -10.46 -6.51
CA ASP A 70 7.40 -11.13 -5.28
C ASP A 70 6.00 -11.77 -5.40
N ARG A 71 5.59 -12.45 -4.33
CA ARG A 71 4.29 -13.11 -4.21
C ARG A 71 3.12 -12.12 -4.17
N ASP A 72 3.37 -10.90 -3.67
CA ASP A 72 2.39 -9.81 -3.62
C ASP A 72 2.19 -9.12 -4.98
N GLY A 73 3.03 -9.47 -5.96
CA GLY A 73 2.96 -8.98 -7.32
C GLY A 73 3.78 -7.72 -7.58
N ASN A 74 4.54 -7.22 -6.59
CA ASN A 74 5.47 -6.13 -6.78
C ASN A 74 6.64 -6.59 -7.67
N THR A 75 7.11 -5.68 -8.51
CA THR A 75 8.23 -5.95 -9.42
C THR A 75 9.43 -5.10 -9.05
N TYR A 76 10.60 -5.73 -9.07
CA TYR A 76 11.87 -5.13 -8.67
C TYR A 76 12.74 -4.88 -9.89
N TRP A 77 13.30 -3.68 -9.96
CA TRP A 77 13.99 -3.16 -11.13
C TRP A 77 15.36 -2.62 -10.74
N GLU A 78 16.34 -2.90 -11.59
CA GLU A 78 17.70 -2.37 -11.49
C GLU A 78 17.97 -1.47 -12.69
N ILE A 79 18.47 -0.26 -12.43
CA ILE A 79 18.69 0.77 -13.44
C ILE A 79 20.16 1.10 -13.45
N TRP A 80 20.80 0.81 -14.57
CA TRP A 80 22.19 1.13 -14.81
C TRP A 80 22.30 2.61 -15.18
N ASN A 81 23.13 3.36 -14.47
CA ASN A 81 23.38 4.76 -14.79
C ASN A 81 24.44 4.84 -15.90
N PRO A 82 24.15 5.43 -17.06
CA PRO A 82 25.14 5.59 -18.13
C PRO A 82 26.27 6.56 -17.76
N HIS A 83 26.04 7.46 -16.79
CA HIS A 83 27.00 8.46 -16.33
C HIS A 83 27.99 7.96 -15.26
N GLY A 84 28.17 6.65 -15.09
CA GLY A 84 29.31 6.09 -14.34
C GLY A 84 29.19 6.11 -12.81
N LYS A 85 27.99 6.19 -12.22
CA LYS A 85 27.85 5.90 -10.78
C LYS A 85 28.19 4.42 -10.52
N PHE A 86 29.02 4.17 -9.52
CA PHE A 86 29.52 2.84 -9.17
C PHE A 86 28.42 1.82 -8.84
N ASN A 87 27.29 2.29 -8.29
CA ASN A 87 26.17 1.43 -7.91
C ASN A 87 24.94 1.68 -8.79
N PRO A 88 24.30 0.62 -9.31
CA PRO A 88 23.05 0.75 -10.04
C PRO A 88 21.92 1.20 -9.10
N ARG A 89 20.99 2.00 -9.61
CA ARG A 89 19.81 2.43 -8.86
C ARG A 89 18.81 1.27 -8.80
N ARG A 90 18.19 1.05 -7.64
CA ARG A 90 17.20 -0.02 -7.43
C ARG A 90 15.83 0.59 -7.19
N GLU A 91 14.80 0.05 -7.83
CA GLU A 91 13.41 0.53 -7.79
C GLU A 91 12.44 -0.62 -7.53
N ILE A 92 11.35 -0.32 -6.84
CA ILE A 92 10.18 -1.19 -6.70
C ILE A 92 9.00 -0.55 -7.42
N ARG A 93 8.27 -1.35 -8.20
CA ARG A 93 6.94 -0.99 -8.71
C ARG A 93 5.92 -1.83 -7.95
N TYR A 94 5.13 -1.15 -7.14
CA TYR A 94 4.07 -1.77 -6.37
C TYR A 94 2.94 -2.25 -7.27
N ALA A 95 2.35 -3.40 -6.94
CA ALA A 95 1.14 -3.88 -7.61
C ALA A 95 -0.10 -3.06 -7.23
N LYS A 96 -0.13 -2.54 -6.00
CA LYS A 96 -1.21 -1.73 -5.43
C LYS A 96 -0.95 -0.23 -5.66
N PRO A 97 -2.00 0.62 -5.61
CA PRO A 97 -1.84 2.07 -5.59
C PRO A 97 -0.97 2.53 -4.42
N LEU A 98 -0.11 3.53 -4.65
CA LEU A 98 0.86 4.03 -3.66
C LEU A 98 0.22 4.55 -2.36
N GLU A 99 -1.04 4.97 -2.42
CA GLU A 99 -1.81 5.48 -1.27
C GLU A 99 -2.05 4.39 -0.21
N ASP A 100 -2.12 3.12 -0.64
CA ASP A 100 -2.40 1.97 0.23
C ASP A 100 -1.13 1.19 0.62
N VAL A 101 0.05 1.65 0.17
CA VAL A 101 1.30 0.92 0.37
C VAL A 101 1.94 1.33 1.68
N GLU A 102 1.99 0.38 2.61
CA GLU A 102 2.77 0.55 3.83
C GLU A 102 4.25 0.18 3.61
N PHE A 103 5.15 0.93 4.23
CA PHE A 103 6.59 0.66 4.12
C PHE A 103 7.01 -0.71 4.67
N HIS A 104 6.19 -1.30 5.54
CA HIS A 104 6.41 -2.61 6.13
C HIS A 104 5.89 -3.78 5.27
N GLU A 105 5.12 -3.50 4.22
CA GLU A 105 4.54 -4.50 3.33
C GLU A 105 5.59 -5.15 2.41
N VAL A 106 6.70 -4.45 2.13
CA VAL A 106 7.79 -5.03 1.33
C VAL A 106 8.49 -6.14 2.11
N ILE A 107 8.65 -7.29 1.47
CA ILE A 107 9.40 -8.44 1.99
C ILE A 107 10.81 -7.99 2.47
N PRO A 108 11.23 -8.32 3.70
CA PRO A 108 12.48 -7.83 4.30
C PRO A 108 13.73 -8.09 3.45
N GLU A 109 13.81 -9.27 2.83
CA GLU A 109 14.92 -9.72 2.01
C GLU A 109 15.09 -8.82 0.77
N TRP A 110 13.96 -8.45 0.14
CA TRP A 110 13.94 -7.48 -0.94
C TRP A 110 14.30 -6.05 -0.47
N ARG A 111 13.92 -5.67 0.76
CA ARG A 111 14.32 -4.36 1.33
C ARG A 111 15.82 -4.26 1.53
N LEU A 112 16.48 -5.33 1.97
CA LEU A 112 17.94 -5.36 2.11
C LEU A 112 18.65 -5.16 0.76
N TRP A 113 18.10 -5.77 -0.31
CA TRP A 113 18.59 -5.56 -1.65
C TRP A 113 18.32 -4.12 -2.13
N LEU A 114 17.12 -3.57 -1.95
CA LEU A 114 16.80 -2.19 -2.32
C LEU A 114 17.70 -1.14 -1.64
N ARG A 115 18.13 -1.41 -0.40
CA ARG A 115 19.04 -0.55 0.38
C ARG A 115 20.53 -0.76 0.09
N HIS A 116 20.87 -1.58 -0.92
CA HIS A 116 22.25 -1.94 -1.26
C HIS A 116 23.04 -2.64 -0.15
N ILE A 117 22.36 -3.16 0.88
CA ILE A 117 23.00 -3.98 1.92
C ILE A 117 23.39 -5.33 1.30
N LYS A 118 22.50 -5.92 0.51
CA LYS A 118 22.77 -7.14 -0.25
C LYS A 118 23.15 -6.81 -1.68
N LYS A 119 24.25 -7.39 -2.18
CA LYS A 119 24.70 -7.19 -3.57
C LYS A 119 23.76 -7.87 -4.57
N PHE A 120 23.44 -9.14 -4.32
CA PHE A 120 22.60 -9.98 -5.17
C PHE A 120 21.13 -9.91 -4.76
N PRO A 121 20.18 -10.03 -5.71
CA PRO A 121 18.77 -10.16 -5.36
C PRO A 121 18.54 -11.40 -4.48
N PRO A 122 17.50 -11.39 -3.64
CA PRO A 122 17.14 -12.58 -2.86
C PRO A 122 16.71 -13.73 -3.76
N THR A 123 17.01 -14.97 -3.36
CA THR A 123 16.49 -16.16 -4.03
C THR A 123 15.17 -16.61 -3.39
N ASP A 124 14.40 -17.42 -4.12
CA ASP A 124 13.09 -17.89 -3.64
C ASP A 124 13.24 -18.71 -2.35
N GLU A 125 14.30 -19.52 -2.23
CA GLU A 125 14.57 -20.31 -1.03
C GLU A 125 14.91 -19.44 0.19
N GLU A 126 15.57 -18.30 -0.02
CA GLU A 126 15.86 -17.35 1.06
C GLU A 126 14.59 -16.65 1.55
N ILE A 127 13.70 -16.29 0.63
CA ILE A 127 12.41 -15.69 0.95
C ILE A 127 11.57 -16.67 1.76
N GLU A 128 11.49 -17.92 1.32
CA GLU A 128 10.75 -18.99 2.02
C GLU A 128 11.30 -19.28 3.40
N ARG A 129 12.63 -19.32 3.54
CA ARG A 129 13.28 -19.50 4.84
C ARG A 129 12.95 -18.35 5.79
N GLY A 130 13.07 -17.10 5.32
CA GLY A 130 12.76 -15.94 6.13
C GLY A 130 11.29 -15.86 6.55
N GLU A 131 10.36 -16.28 5.68
CA GLU A 131 8.94 -16.41 6.03
C GLU A 131 8.71 -17.46 7.11
N ARG A 132 9.35 -18.63 7.01
CA ARG A 132 9.24 -19.69 8.02
C ARG A 132 9.74 -19.22 9.38
N GLU A 133 10.91 -18.57 9.42
CA GLU A 133 11.48 -18.01 10.64
C GLU A 133 10.56 -16.95 11.28
N ARG A 134 9.96 -16.08 10.46
CA ARG A 134 8.97 -15.09 10.92
C ARG A 134 7.72 -15.75 11.48
N ALA A 135 7.19 -16.78 10.81
CA ALA A 135 6.03 -17.53 11.27
C ALA A 135 6.30 -18.26 12.59
N GLU A 136 7.47 -18.87 12.73
CA GLU A 136 7.89 -19.53 13.97
C GLU A 136 8.07 -18.54 15.12
N THR A 137 8.67 -17.38 14.84
CA THR A 137 8.84 -16.31 15.83
C THR A 137 7.48 -15.81 16.33
N LEU A 138 6.52 -15.60 15.43
CA LEU A 138 5.17 -15.20 15.79
C LEU A 138 4.45 -16.29 16.61
N ARG A 139 4.65 -17.56 16.29
CA ARG A 139 4.10 -18.67 17.07
C ARG A 139 4.65 -18.68 18.50
N LYS A 140 5.97 -18.55 18.64
CA LYS A 140 6.63 -18.50 19.96
C LYS A 140 6.20 -17.27 20.76
N ALA A 141 6.08 -16.11 20.11
CA ALA A 141 5.61 -14.89 20.77
C ALA A 141 4.21 -15.08 21.36
N ARG A 142 3.28 -15.69 20.60
CA ARG A 142 1.92 -15.99 21.10
C ARG A 142 1.92 -16.97 22.27
N GLU A 143 2.81 -17.97 22.24
CA GLU A 143 2.93 -18.95 23.33
C GLU A 143 3.43 -18.29 24.63
N ILE A 144 4.44 -17.41 24.50
CA ILE A 144 4.96 -16.63 25.62
C ILE A 144 3.88 -15.70 26.17
N GLU A 145 3.18 -14.96 25.31
CA GLU A 145 2.09 -14.07 25.72
C GLU A 145 0.97 -14.82 26.47
N ALA A 146 0.64 -16.05 26.04
CA ALA A 146 -0.36 -16.88 26.70
C ALA A 146 0.11 -17.39 28.06
N GLU A 147 1.37 -17.81 28.18
CA GLU A 147 1.95 -18.26 29.45
C GLU A 147 2.10 -17.08 30.43
N ASP A 148 2.55 -15.92 29.95
CA ASP A 148 2.64 -14.70 30.74
C ASP A 148 1.25 -14.31 31.28
N ALA A 149 0.21 -14.32 30.43
CA ALA A 149 -1.17 -14.07 30.88
C ALA A 149 -1.67 -15.09 31.92
N ARG A 150 -1.30 -16.36 31.77
CA ARG A 150 -1.64 -17.42 32.73
C ARG A 150 -0.94 -17.20 34.07
N LEU A 151 0.35 -16.89 34.05
CA LEU A 151 1.15 -16.61 35.23
C LEU A 151 0.66 -15.35 35.95
N GLU A 152 0.34 -14.28 35.21
CA GLU A 152 -0.27 -13.06 35.75
C GLU A 152 -1.56 -13.39 36.50
N SER A 153 -2.43 -14.20 35.90
CA SER A 153 -3.71 -14.63 36.51
C SER A 153 -3.49 -15.44 37.79
N LEU A 154 -2.53 -16.36 37.80
CA LEU A 154 -2.18 -17.15 38.99
C LEU A 154 -1.57 -16.29 40.10
N TRP A 155 -0.77 -15.31 39.69
CA TRP A 155 -0.09 -14.40 40.60
C TRP A 155 -1.09 -13.46 41.30
N GLU A 156 -2.11 -12.99 40.57
CA GLU A 156 -3.23 -12.22 41.12
C GLU A 156 -4.02 -13.04 42.15
N LEU A 157 -4.37 -14.29 41.84
CA LEU A 157 -5.07 -15.18 42.76
C LEU A 157 -4.27 -15.45 44.05
N ARG A 158 -2.94 -15.54 43.93
CA ARG A 158 -2.04 -15.76 45.08
C ARG A 158 -1.91 -14.52 45.95
N ASN A 159 -2.04 -13.32 45.38
CA ASN A 159 -1.80 -12.06 46.07
C ASN A 159 -3.01 -11.11 45.95
N PRO A 160 -4.17 -11.43 46.54
CA PRO A 160 -5.39 -10.63 46.40
C PRO A 160 -5.26 -9.21 46.98
N ASP A 161 -4.37 -9.01 47.95
CA ASP A 161 -4.10 -7.70 48.55
C ASP A 161 -3.03 -6.91 47.77
N TYR A 162 -2.46 -7.48 46.71
CA TYR A 162 -1.54 -6.75 45.86
C TYR A 162 -2.31 -5.72 45.03
N GLN A 163 -2.27 -4.48 45.48
CA GLN A 163 -2.58 -3.34 44.62
C GLN A 163 -1.35 -3.13 43.72
N PRO A 164 -1.44 -3.37 42.39
CA PRO A 164 -0.37 -2.98 41.48
C PRO A 164 -0.14 -1.50 41.70
N SER A 165 1.02 -1.16 42.26
CA SER A 165 1.34 0.23 42.49
C SER A 165 1.41 0.87 41.10
N SER A 166 0.39 1.65 40.76
CA SER A 166 0.26 2.43 39.52
C SER A 166 1.47 3.35 39.26
N SER A 167 2.40 3.42 40.21
CA SER A 167 3.67 4.14 40.19
C SER A 167 4.86 3.35 39.58
N ARG A 168 4.77 2.01 39.46
CA ARG A 168 5.77 1.22 38.72
C ARG A 168 5.37 1.09 37.25
N LYS A 169 5.27 2.24 36.56
CA LYS A 169 5.42 2.26 35.10
C LYS A 169 6.68 1.46 34.75
N SER A 170 6.56 0.47 33.87
CA SER A 170 7.72 -0.29 33.43
C SER A 170 8.79 0.67 32.91
N GLY A 171 10.08 0.31 32.96
CA GLY A 171 11.13 1.17 32.42
C GLY A 171 10.85 1.57 30.97
N LEU A 172 10.18 0.68 30.23
CA LEU A 172 9.70 0.88 28.87
C LEU A 172 8.52 1.88 28.80
N ASP A 173 7.55 1.80 29.70
CA ASP A 173 6.45 2.78 29.78
C ASP A 173 6.95 4.18 30.14
N ARG A 174 7.93 4.30 31.05
CA ARG A 174 8.56 5.60 31.34
C ARG A 174 9.28 6.17 30.13
N LEU A 175 9.95 5.31 29.35
CA LEU A 175 10.61 5.71 28.11
C LEU A 175 9.60 6.14 27.04
N LEU A 176 8.50 5.40 26.87
CA LEU A 176 7.41 5.73 25.94
C LEU A 176 6.71 7.03 26.33
N GLU A 177 6.41 7.23 27.61
CA GLU A 177 5.83 8.46 28.12
C GLU A 177 6.76 9.65 27.85
N HIS A 178 8.06 9.50 28.14
CA HIS A 178 9.05 10.55 27.90
C HIS A 178 9.19 10.89 26.41
N HIS A 179 9.13 9.91 25.50
CA HIS A 179 9.08 10.16 24.06
C HIS A 179 7.78 10.86 23.64
N ARG A 180 6.63 10.47 24.21
CA ARG A 180 5.32 11.08 23.92
C ARG A 180 5.25 12.53 24.38
N SER A 181 5.83 12.85 25.54
CA SER A 181 5.92 14.23 26.05
C SER A 181 6.83 15.13 25.22
N ARG A 182 7.87 14.60 24.55
CA ARG A 182 8.72 15.39 23.63
C ARG A 182 8.03 15.77 22.32
N HIS A 183 6.99 15.04 21.93
CA HIS A 183 6.30 15.24 20.66
C HIS A 183 4.90 15.86 20.79
N GLN A 184 4.53 16.40 21.96
CA GLN A 184 3.40 17.33 22.01
C GLN A 184 3.87 18.67 21.43
N PRO A 185 3.35 19.13 20.27
CA PRO A 185 3.57 20.52 19.87
C PRO A 185 2.90 21.39 20.93
N ASN A 186 3.69 22.22 21.61
CA ASN A 186 3.19 23.22 22.53
C ASN A 186 2.15 24.09 21.79
N ALA A 187 0.86 23.85 22.04
CA ALA A 187 -0.24 24.69 21.55
C ALA A 187 -0.36 26.02 22.34
N ALA A 188 0.74 26.50 22.92
CA ALA A 188 0.77 27.70 23.74
C ALA A 188 2.15 28.38 23.70
N SER A 189 2.50 28.98 22.57
CA SER A 189 3.43 30.11 22.57
C SER A 189 2.97 31.12 21.52
N GLY A 190 2.57 32.30 22.01
CA GLY A 190 2.07 33.41 21.23
C GLY A 190 3.07 34.00 20.23
N PRO A 191 2.68 35.07 19.52
CA PRO A 191 3.45 35.61 18.41
C PRO A 191 4.65 36.41 18.94
N GLY A 192 5.86 36.03 18.56
CA GLY A 192 7.01 36.92 18.68
C GLY A 192 8.35 36.24 18.84
N LYS A 193 9.14 36.20 17.76
CA LYS A 193 10.30 37.08 17.54
C LYS A 193 11.10 36.54 16.35
N GLY A 194 11.30 37.42 15.37
CA GLY A 194 12.02 37.12 14.14
C GLY A 194 13.45 36.69 14.41
N VAL A 195 13.83 35.58 13.79
CA VAL A 195 15.24 35.18 13.65
C VAL A 195 15.81 36.04 12.53
N ARG A 196 16.68 36.99 12.89
CA ARG A 196 17.57 37.65 11.93
C ARG A 196 18.60 36.61 11.48
N TYR A 197 18.61 36.30 10.19
CA TYR A 197 19.75 35.66 9.56
C TYR A 197 20.92 36.64 9.61
N VAL A 198 22.01 36.25 10.29
CA VAL A 198 23.31 36.89 10.10
C VAL A 198 24.01 36.04 9.06
N GLU A 199 24.12 36.63 7.88
CA GLU A 199 24.85 36.12 6.73
C GLU A 199 26.31 36.48 6.95
N GLU A 200 27.17 35.51 7.26
CA GLU A 200 28.62 35.70 7.22
C GLU A 200 29.27 34.35 6.86
N TYR A 201 29.55 34.20 5.56
CA TYR A 201 30.41 33.16 5.02
C TYR A 201 31.63 33.89 4.45
N ASP A 202 32.77 33.77 5.14
CA ASP A 202 34.04 34.32 4.69
C ASP A 202 34.88 33.16 4.11
N PRO A 203 35.10 33.09 2.79
CA PRO A 203 35.73 31.93 2.18
C PRO A 203 37.19 32.20 1.84
N PHE A 204 38.07 32.50 2.81
CA PHE A 204 39.53 32.31 2.67
C PHE A 204 40.21 32.45 4.05
N SER A 205 40.51 31.32 4.70
CA SER A 205 41.59 31.18 5.70
C SER A 205 42.02 29.73 5.79
#